data_AF-A0A5B1AYV4-F1
#
_entry.id   AF-A0A5B1AYV4-F1
#
_cell.length_a   1.000
_cell.length_b   1.000
_cell.length_c   1.000
_cell.angle_alpha   90.00
_cell.angle_beta   90.00
_cell.angle_gamma   90.00
#
_symmetry.space_group_name_H-M   'P 1'
#
loop_
_entity.id
_entity.type
_entity.pdbx_description
1 polymer ?
#
loop_
_entity_poly.entity_id
_entity_poly.type
_entity_poly.pdbx_seq_one_letter_code
_entity_poly.pdbx_strand_id
1 'polypeptide(L)'
;MISGRLSTTTHPWLAGHKVGDTVIFPATGFLDLLLYAGGQTGCPTVEELILHTPLPLADHHSADLQITIHPRNDAGRQAVTVHSRTSGDHHDHTWVLHASATLSAEQTSTPAHTPVPVLQAIDSDGFYEPLAAQGLGYQSPFQGVLAIGRDPADPDTVEAEIALPPD
;
A
#
# COMPACT_ATOMS: atom_id res chain seq x y z
N MET A 1 -7.29 14.80 -12.35
CA MET A 1 -5.86 14.48 -12.08
C MET A 1 -5.55 14.95 -10.68
N ILE A 2 -4.83 14.14 -9.90
CA ILE A 2 -4.34 14.49 -8.57
C ILE A 2 -2.82 14.40 -8.64
N SER A 3 -2.11 15.32 -8.01
CA SER A 3 -0.64 15.32 -7.97
C SER A 3 -0.16 15.43 -6.54
N GLY A 4 1.00 14.84 -6.25
CA GLY A 4 1.61 14.87 -4.92
C GLY A 4 3.11 14.72 -5.01
N ARG A 5 3.78 14.72 -3.86
CA ARG A 5 5.22 14.47 -3.76
C ARG A 5 5.51 13.57 -2.57
N LEU A 6 6.27 12.50 -2.82
CA LEU A 6 6.72 11.56 -1.79
C LEU A 6 8.23 11.72 -1.56
N SER A 7 8.64 11.66 -0.31
CA SER A 7 10.04 11.54 0.09
C SER A 7 10.08 10.99 1.52
N THR A 8 11.16 10.31 1.89
CA THR A 8 11.40 9.90 3.29
C THR A 8 11.70 11.10 4.19
N THR A 9 12.05 12.27 3.63
CA THR A 9 12.20 13.51 4.41
C THR A 9 10.86 14.07 4.87
N THR A 10 9.85 14.09 4.00
CA THR A 10 8.50 14.60 4.34
C THR A 10 7.62 13.53 4.99
N HIS A 11 7.87 12.25 4.70
CA HIS A 11 7.14 11.11 5.26
C HIS A 11 8.14 10.09 5.83
N PRO A 12 8.75 10.35 7.01
CA PRO A 12 9.80 9.51 7.57
C PRO A 12 9.40 8.05 7.79
N TRP A 13 8.12 7.81 8.09
CA TRP A 13 7.59 6.46 8.28
C TRP A 13 7.77 5.56 7.06
N LEU A 14 7.86 6.11 5.84
CA LEU A 14 8.11 5.33 4.61
C LEU A 14 9.44 4.57 4.66
N ALA A 15 10.43 5.04 5.45
CA ALA A 15 11.70 4.36 5.62
C ALA A 15 11.55 2.96 6.26
N GLY A 16 10.41 2.68 6.91
CA GLY A 16 10.14 1.40 7.53
C GLY A 16 9.69 0.29 6.59
N HIS A 17 9.56 0.53 5.27
CA HIS A 17 9.21 -0.51 4.29
C HIS A 17 10.34 -0.69 3.26
N LYS A 18 11.17 -1.72 3.48
CA LYS A 18 12.34 -2.01 2.64
C LYS A 18 12.24 -3.37 1.95
N VAL A 19 12.74 -3.42 0.72
CA VAL A 19 13.00 -4.65 -0.03
C VAL A 19 14.50 -4.68 -0.38
N GLY A 20 15.23 -5.65 0.16
CA GLY A 20 16.68 -5.57 0.31
C GLY A 20 17.05 -4.32 1.13
N ASP A 21 18.00 -3.55 0.63
CA ASP A 21 18.44 -2.29 1.25
C ASP A 21 17.67 -1.06 0.74
N THR A 22 16.68 -1.26 -0.16
CA THR A 22 15.98 -0.15 -0.82
C THR A 22 14.64 0.14 -0.15
N VAL A 23 14.37 1.41 0.18
CA VAL A 23 13.03 1.86 0.57
C VAL A 23 12.12 1.82 -0.65
N ILE A 24 11.06 1.01 -0.58
CA ILE A 24 10.07 0.85 -1.65
C ILE A 24 8.74 1.37 -1.14
N PHE A 25 8.07 2.23 -1.91
CA PHE A 25 6.71 2.65 -1.57
C PHE A 25 5.78 1.42 -1.50
N PRO A 26 5.05 1.22 -0.41
CA PRO A 26 4.25 0.01 -0.21
C PRO A 26 3.19 -0.16 -1.30
N ALA A 27 2.95 -1.41 -1.71
CA ALA A 27 1.85 -1.76 -2.61
C ALA A 27 0.50 -1.26 -2.09
N THR A 28 0.25 -1.40 -0.79
CA THR A 28 -0.95 -0.89 -0.11
C THR A 28 -1.03 0.64 -0.09
N GLY A 29 0.10 1.34 -0.23
CA GLY A 29 0.12 2.79 -0.41
C GLY A 29 -0.49 3.20 -1.75
N PHE A 30 -0.29 2.43 -2.83
CA PHE A 30 -0.97 2.70 -4.10
C PHE A 30 -2.48 2.45 -3.98
N LEU A 31 -2.88 1.39 -3.27
CA LEU A 31 -4.29 1.13 -3.00
C LEU A 31 -4.94 2.30 -2.25
N ASP A 32 -4.29 2.82 -1.21
CA ASP A 32 -4.77 3.98 -0.46
C ASP A 32 -4.94 5.23 -1.35
N LEU A 33 -3.95 5.53 -2.20
CA LEU A 33 -4.04 6.62 -3.18
C LEU A 33 -5.22 6.46 -4.16
N LEU A 34 -5.49 5.22 -4.58
CA LEU A 34 -6.59 4.90 -5.49
C LEU A 34 -7.95 5.01 -4.81
N LEU A 35 -8.08 4.55 -3.57
CA LEU A 35 -9.29 4.72 -2.75
C LEU A 35 -9.58 6.21 -2.51
N TYR A 36 -8.55 7.00 -2.21
CA TYR A 36 -8.67 8.45 -2.10
C TYR A 36 -9.18 9.06 -3.42
N ALA A 37 -8.56 8.73 -4.55
CA ALA A 37 -8.97 9.21 -5.86
C ALA A 37 -10.42 8.82 -6.21
N GLY A 38 -10.80 7.57 -5.91
CA GLY A 38 -12.16 7.06 -6.08
C GLY A 38 -13.19 7.79 -5.25
N GLY A 39 -12.86 8.10 -3.98
CA GLY A 39 -13.70 8.94 -3.13
C GLY A 39 -13.94 10.34 -3.71
N GLN A 40 -12.93 10.94 -4.33
CA GLN A 40 -13.07 12.27 -4.98
C GLN A 40 -13.95 12.24 -6.22
N THR A 41 -14.10 11.09 -6.89
CA THR A 41 -14.90 10.97 -8.12
C THR A 41 -16.19 10.19 -7.96
N GLY A 42 -16.56 9.79 -6.75
CA GLY A 42 -17.77 8.98 -6.50
C GLY A 42 -17.68 7.55 -7.04
N CYS A 43 -16.47 7.01 -7.16
CA CYS A 43 -16.18 5.60 -7.47
C CYS A 43 -15.24 5.02 -6.40
N PRO A 44 -15.72 4.82 -5.15
CA PRO A 44 -14.86 4.51 -4.01
C PRO A 44 -14.33 3.06 -4.00
N THR A 45 -14.83 2.18 -4.87
CA THR A 45 -14.46 0.77 -4.89
C THR A 45 -13.38 0.50 -5.92
N VAL A 46 -12.32 -0.20 -5.53
CA VAL A 46 -11.29 -0.70 -6.44
C VAL A 46 -11.69 -2.10 -6.88
N GLU A 47 -12.10 -2.26 -8.13
CA GLU A 47 -12.50 -3.56 -8.70
C GLU A 47 -11.29 -4.39 -9.13
N GLU A 48 -10.25 -3.72 -9.61
CA GLU A 48 -9.01 -4.34 -10.03
C GLU A 48 -7.86 -3.38 -9.78
N LEU A 49 -6.74 -3.93 -9.30
CA LEU A 49 -5.46 -3.24 -9.15
C LEU A 49 -4.36 -4.09 -9.79
N ILE A 50 -3.65 -3.50 -10.74
CA ILE A 50 -2.43 -4.07 -11.32
C ILE A 50 -1.25 -3.20 -10.89
N LEU A 51 -0.28 -3.83 -10.24
CA LEU A 51 1.01 -3.22 -9.89
C LEU A 51 2.01 -3.54 -11.00
N HIS A 52 2.63 -2.50 -11.55
CA HIS A 52 3.52 -2.59 -12.72
C HIS A 52 4.99 -2.55 -12.33
N THR A 53 5.42 -1.41 -11.79
CA THR A 53 6.83 -1.16 -11.42
C THR A 53 6.89 -0.70 -9.98
N PRO A 54 7.82 -1.21 -9.14
CA PRO A 54 8.06 -0.66 -7.81
C PRO A 54 8.44 0.83 -7.86
N LEU A 55 8.12 1.57 -6.81
CA LEU A 55 8.55 2.96 -6.64
C LEU A 55 9.64 3.03 -5.55
N PRO A 56 10.93 3.07 -5.92
CA PRO A 56 12.00 3.29 -4.96
C PRO A 56 12.00 4.75 -4.49
N LEU A 57 12.19 4.93 -3.18
CA LEU A 57 12.32 6.23 -2.55
C LEU A 57 13.75 6.36 -2.03
N ALA A 58 14.66 6.76 -2.92
CA ALA A 58 16.06 6.96 -2.56
C ALA A 58 16.20 8.04 -1.48
N ASP A 59 17.18 7.88 -0.60
CA ASP A 59 17.45 8.82 0.47
C ASP A 59 17.63 10.23 -0.08
N HIS A 60 16.89 11.18 0.51
CA HIS A 60 16.90 12.61 0.17
C HIS A 60 16.35 12.98 -1.24
N HIS A 61 15.83 12.02 -2.00
CA HIS A 61 15.16 12.31 -3.26
C HIS A 61 13.64 12.30 -3.11
N SER A 62 12.98 13.22 -3.81
CA SER A 62 11.53 13.23 -3.92
C SER A 62 11.06 12.61 -5.23
N ALA A 63 9.97 11.84 -5.15
CA ALA A 63 9.20 11.40 -6.30
C ALA A 63 7.97 12.32 -6.47
N ASP A 64 7.87 12.98 -7.61
CA ASP A 64 6.62 13.64 -8.01
C ASP A 64 5.63 12.53 -8.39
N LEU A 65 4.41 12.58 -7.85
CA LEU A 65 3.33 11.64 -8.16
C LEU A 65 2.27 12.29 -9.04
N GLN A 66 1.72 11.50 -9.96
CA GLN A 66 0.56 11.86 -10.76
C GLN A 66 -0.44 10.70 -10.78
N ILE A 67 -1.67 11.01 -10.39
CA ILE A 67 -2.82 10.11 -10.48
C ILE A 67 -3.74 10.64 -11.57
N THR A 68 -3.82 9.89 -12.67
CA THR A 68 -4.66 10.23 -13.82
C THR A 68 -5.93 9.42 -13.75
N ILE A 69 -7.06 10.11 -13.66
CA ILE A 69 -8.40 9.52 -13.59
C ILE A 69 -9.08 9.77 -14.93
N HIS A 70 -9.50 8.70 -15.59
CA HIS A 70 -10.19 8.77 -16.88
C HIS A 70 -11.71 8.94 -16.68
N PRO A 71 -12.42 9.47 -17.70
CA PRO A 71 -13.89 9.50 -17.68
C PRO A 71 -14.48 8.11 -17.46
N ARG A 72 -15.69 8.08 -16.88
CA ARG A 72 -16.46 6.84 -16.73
C ARG A 72 -16.81 6.27 -18.10
N ASN A 73 -16.73 4.94 -18.23
CA ASN A 73 -17.32 4.23 -19.35
C ASN A 73 -18.84 4.04 -19.15
N ASP A 74 -19.52 3.44 -20.12
CA ASP A 74 -20.97 3.19 -20.09
C ASP A 74 -21.42 2.28 -18.93
N ALA A 75 -20.50 1.46 -18.40
CA ALA A 75 -20.73 0.61 -17.22
C ALA A 75 -20.48 1.34 -15.89
N GLY A 76 -20.20 2.65 -15.92
CA GLY A 76 -19.93 3.45 -14.73
C GLY A 76 -18.55 3.24 -14.10
N ARG A 77 -17.64 2.54 -14.77
CA ARG A 77 -16.27 2.25 -14.29
C ARG A 77 -15.29 3.33 -14.74
N GLN A 78 -14.29 3.63 -13.91
CA GLN A 78 -13.22 4.59 -14.19
C GLN A 78 -11.87 3.92 -14.20
N ALA A 79 -11.14 4.03 -15.31
CA ALA A 79 -9.73 3.69 -15.33
C ALA A 79 -8.91 4.76 -14.58
N VAL A 80 -7.96 4.33 -13.77
CA VAL A 80 -7.03 5.21 -13.04
C VAL A 80 -5.60 4.68 -13.19
N THR A 81 -4.64 5.58 -13.34
CA THR A 81 -3.22 5.23 -13.38
C THR A 81 -2.42 6.10 -12.41
N VAL A 82 -1.42 5.50 -11.76
CA VAL A 82 -0.49 6.17 -10.84
C VAL A 82 0.90 6.11 -11.44
N HIS A 83 1.47 7.28 -11.68
CA HIS A 83 2.82 7.45 -12.19
C HIS A 83 3.68 8.22 -11.21
N SER A 84 4.99 8.02 -11.29
CA SER A 84 5.94 8.90 -10.64
C SER A 84 7.11 9.27 -11.54
N ARG A 85 7.83 10.32 -11.16
CA ARG A 85 9.17 10.61 -11.68
C ARG A 85 10.06 11.08 -10.52
N THR A 86 11.33 10.69 -10.54
CA THR A 86 12.31 11.11 -9.53
C THR A 86 12.79 12.53 -9.84
N SER A 87 13.01 13.32 -8.79
CA SER A 87 13.48 14.72 -8.91
C SER A 87 15.00 14.89 -8.71
N GLY A 88 15.78 13.79 -8.71
CA GLY A 88 17.14 13.76 -8.13
C GLY A 88 18.31 13.74 -9.11
N ASP A 89 18.17 13.19 -10.32
CA ASP A 89 19.29 13.08 -11.26
C ASP A 89 18.99 13.77 -12.58
N HIS A 90 19.94 14.59 -13.00
CA HIS A 90 19.92 15.33 -14.26
C HIS A 90 19.98 14.34 -15.43
N HIS A 91 18.85 13.77 -15.87
CA HIS A 91 18.52 13.47 -17.28
C HIS A 91 17.30 12.55 -17.50
N ASP A 92 16.66 12.00 -16.46
CA ASP A 92 15.47 11.16 -16.66
C ASP A 92 14.20 11.78 -16.05
N HIS A 93 13.49 12.56 -16.86
CA HIS A 93 12.19 13.15 -16.51
C HIS A 93 11.00 12.26 -16.91
N THR A 94 11.26 10.99 -17.20
CA THR A 94 10.25 10.06 -17.69
C THR A 94 9.31 9.65 -16.57
N TRP A 95 8.01 9.78 -16.82
CA TRP A 95 6.99 9.24 -15.92
C TRP A 95 6.97 7.72 -16.01
N VAL A 96 7.13 7.05 -14.88
CA VAL A 96 7.07 5.59 -14.75
C VAL A 96 5.68 5.20 -14.24
N LEU A 97 5.04 4.24 -14.89
CA LEU A 97 3.76 3.65 -14.43
C LEU A 97 4.02 2.67 -13.29
N HIS A 98 3.36 2.90 -12.16
CA HIS A 98 3.48 2.03 -10.98
C HIS A 98 2.22 1.21 -10.72
N ALA A 99 1.05 1.80 -10.92
CA ALA A 99 -0.22 1.12 -10.71
C ALA A 99 -1.26 1.55 -11.75
N SER A 100 -2.09 0.60 -12.18
CA SER A 100 -3.34 0.88 -12.89
C SER A 100 -4.49 0.19 -12.19
N ALA A 101 -5.65 0.83 -12.19
CA ALA A 101 -6.83 0.29 -11.52
C ALA A 101 -8.11 0.60 -12.27
N THR A 102 -9.12 -0.21 -12.00
CA THR A 102 -10.51 0.08 -12.39
C THR A 102 -11.30 0.38 -11.12
N LEU A 103 -11.92 1.54 -11.07
CA LEU A 103 -12.76 2.00 -9.96
C LEU A 103 -14.24 1.97 -10.34
N SER A 104 -15.12 1.71 -9.37
CA SER A 104 -16.57 1.76 -9.59
C SER A 104 -17.33 2.38 -8.42
N ALA A 105 -18.57 2.77 -8.70
CA ALA A 105 -19.51 3.28 -7.71
C ALA A 105 -20.18 2.17 -6.89
N GLU A 106 -20.01 0.91 -7.28
CA GLU A 106 -20.63 -0.24 -6.61
C GLU A 106 -19.91 -0.50 -5.30
N GLN A 107 -20.59 -0.25 -4.19
CA GLN A 107 -20.05 -0.55 -2.86
C GLN A 107 -20.25 -2.04 -2.56
N THR A 108 -19.16 -2.74 -2.29
CA THR A 108 -19.25 -4.07 -1.71
C THR A 108 -19.71 -3.98 -0.27
N SER A 109 -20.62 -4.87 0.14
CA SER A 109 -21.00 -5.00 1.55
C SER A 109 -19.79 -5.34 2.40
N THR A 110 -19.54 -4.59 3.47
CA THR A 110 -18.56 -4.97 4.48
C THR A 110 -19.03 -6.27 5.14
N PRO A 111 -18.22 -7.35 5.14
CA PRO A 111 -18.55 -8.55 5.88
C PRO A 111 -18.73 -8.21 7.36
N ALA A 112 -19.65 -8.91 8.03
CA ALA A 112 -19.89 -8.71 9.45
C ALA A 112 -18.62 -9.05 10.24
N HIS A 113 -18.25 -8.20 11.21
CA HIS A 113 -17.17 -8.52 12.13
C HIS A 113 -17.55 -9.73 12.96
N THR A 114 -16.83 -10.82 12.76
CA THR A 114 -16.85 -11.98 13.65
C THR A 114 -16.01 -11.69 14.89
N PRO A 115 -16.36 -12.24 16.07
CA PRO A 115 -15.50 -12.14 17.25
C PRO A 115 -14.12 -12.71 16.93
N VAL A 116 -13.07 -11.92 17.15
CA VAL A 116 -11.69 -12.37 17.00
C VAL A 116 -11.46 -13.47 18.05
N PRO A 117 -11.03 -14.68 17.68
CA PRO A 117 -10.71 -15.69 18.67
C PRO A 117 -9.52 -15.23 19.51
N VAL A 118 -9.28 -15.93 20.62
CA VAL A 118 -8.08 -15.67 21.42
C VAL A 118 -6.86 -16.06 20.58
N LEU A 119 -6.16 -15.07 20.04
CA LEU A 119 -4.95 -15.25 19.26
C LEU A 119 -3.73 -15.34 20.16
N GLN A 120 -2.69 -16.04 19.69
CA GLN A 120 -1.43 -16.11 20.40
C GLN A 120 -0.57 -14.90 20.03
N ALA A 121 -0.16 -14.13 21.04
CA ALA A 121 0.77 -13.02 20.86
C ALA A 121 2.07 -13.51 20.19
N ILE A 122 2.58 -12.72 19.24
CA ILE A 122 3.84 -13.03 18.59
C ILE A 122 5.02 -12.53 19.42
N ASP A 123 6.16 -13.19 19.30
CA ASP A 123 7.44 -12.54 19.55
C ASP A 123 7.79 -11.72 18.31
N SER A 124 7.80 -10.39 18.44
CA SER A 124 7.96 -9.47 17.31
C SER A 124 9.29 -9.69 16.59
N ASP A 125 10.39 -9.81 17.33
CA ASP A 125 11.72 -10.02 16.75
C ASP A 125 11.75 -11.37 16.02
N GLY A 126 11.29 -12.44 16.68
CA GLY A 126 11.20 -13.77 16.09
C GLY A 126 10.28 -13.87 14.86
N PHE A 127 9.31 -12.96 14.71
CA PHE A 127 8.42 -12.90 13.55
C PHE A 127 9.03 -12.11 12.38
N TYR A 128 9.67 -10.96 12.65
CA TYR A 128 10.19 -10.07 11.60
C TYR A 128 11.62 -10.39 11.17
N GLU A 129 12.46 -10.98 12.03
CA GLU A 129 13.84 -11.36 11.69
C GLU A 129 13.92 -12.34 10.49
N PRO A 130 13.09 -13.40 10.40
CA PRO A 130 13.07 -14.28 9.23
C PRO A 130 12.67 -13.57 7.95
N LEU A 131 11.77 -12.58 8.02
CA LEU A 131 11.36 -11.76 6.88
C LEU A 131 12.51 -10.88 6.40
N ALA A 132 13.22 -10.25 7.33
CA ALA A 132 14.42 -9.45 7.03
C ALA A 132 15.51 -10.30 6.37
N ALA A 133 15.71 -11.55 6.81
CA ALA A 133 16.64 -12.49 6.19
C ALA A 133 16.27 -12.87 4.74
N GLN A 134 14.99 -12.74 4.36
CA GLN A 134 14.50 -12.88 2.98
C GLN A 134 14.51 -11.55 2.20
N GLY A 135 15.06 -10.48 2.78
CA GLY A 135 15.10 -9.15 2.19
C GLY A 135 13.83 -8.31 2.41
N LEU A 136 12.91 -8.72 3.27
CA LEU A 136 11.73 -7.92 3.64
C LEU A 136 12.01 -7.18 4.95
N GLY A 137 12.62 -6.00 4.83
CA GLY A 137 13.03 -5.17 5.95
C GLY A 137 11.89 -4.27 6.43
N TYR A 138 11.10 -4.76 7.38
CA TYR A 138 10.07 -3.95 8.03
C TYR A 138 10.60 -3.30 9.30
N GLN A 139 10.32 -2.02 9.48
CA GLN A 139 10.52 -1.26 10.71
C GLN A 139 9.23 -0.52 11.06
N SER A 140 9.10 -0.02 12.28
CA SER A 140 7.96 0.83 12.67
C SER A 140 7.68 1.92 11.61
N PRO A 141 6.41 2.11 11.17
CA PRO A 141 5.18 1.51 11.70
C PRO A 141 4.75 0.19 11.00
N PHE A 142 5.58 -0.41 10.14
CA PHE A 142 5.24 -1.64 9.39
C PHE A 142 5.35 -2.93 10.21
N GLN A 143 5.76 -2.84 11.47
CA GLN A 143 5.81 -3.95 12.41
C GLN A 143 4.55 -4.01 13.29
N GLY A 144 3.36 -4.04 12.67
CA GLY A 144 2.08 -3.88 13.36
C GLY A 144 1.41 -5.16 13.85
N VAL A 145 1.92 -6.35 13.51
CA VAL A 145 1.29 -7.62 13.93
C VAL A 145 1.57 -7.85 15.41
N LEU A 146 0.52 -8.03 16.21
CA LEU A 146 0.61 -8.28 17.65
C LEU A 146 0.36 -9.75 18.01
N ALA A 147 -0.56 -10.39 17.30
CA ALA A 147 -0.93 -11.79 17.50
C ALA A 147 -1.33 -12.40 16.16
N ILE A 148 -1.12 -13.71 16.00
CA ILE A 148 -1.52 -14.45 14.80
C ILE A 148 -2.01 -15.85 15.18
N GLY A 149 -3.00 -16.34 14.45
CA GLY A 149 -3.57 -17.65 14.66
C GLY A 149 -4.29 -18.17 13.42
N ARG A 150 -4.80 -19.39 13.52
CA ARG A 150 -5.65 -20.01 12.51
C ARG A 150 -7.00 -20.31 13.12
N ASP A 151 -8.06 -20.17 12.34
CA ASP A 151 -9.40 -20.54 12.77
C ASP A 151 -9.44 -22.06 13.05
N PRO A 152 -9.81 -22.50 14.27
CA PRO A 152 -9.96 -23.93 14.56
C PRO A 152 -11.03 -24.63 13.71
N ALA A 153 -12.04 -23.90 13.21
CA ALA A 153 -13.08 -24.40 12.33
C ALA A 153 -12.66 -24.41 10.84
N ASP A 154 -11.73 -23.54 10.46
CA ASP A 154 -11.15 -23.47 9.12
C ASP A 154 -9.63 -23.20 9.17
N PRO A 155 -8.79 -24.25 9.21
CA PRO A 155 -7.35 -24.11 9.37
C PRO A 155 -6.64 -23.35 8.23
N ASP A 156 -7.29 -23.14 7.10
CA ASP A 156 -6.76 -22.35 5.98
C ASP A 156 -6.98 -20.85 6.19
N THR A 157 -7.88 -20.46 7.10
CA THR A 157 -8.10 -19.07 7.50
C THR A 157 -7.08 -18.64 8.55
N VAL A 158 -6.34 -17.57 8.24
CA VAL A 158 -5.38 -16.93 9.15
C VAL A 158 -5.99 -15.62 9.67
N GLU A 159 -5.91 -15.45 10.98
CA GLU A 159 -6.36 -14.24 11.66
C GLU A 159 -5.19 -13.58 12.38
N ALA A 160 -5.18 -12.25 12.41
CA ALA A 160 -4.14 -11.47 13.05
C ALA A 160 -4.74 -10.29 13.81
N GLU A 161 -4.18 -10.02 14.99
CA GLU A 161 -4.36 -8.74 15.68
C GLU A 161 -3.28 -7.79 15.20
N ILE A 162 -3.68 -6.60 14.74
CA ILE A 162 -2.78 -5.61 14.16
C ILE A 162 -3.05 -4.27 14.84
N ALA A 163 -1.99 -3.57 15.25
CA ALA A 163 -2.06 -2.21 15.73
C ALA A 163 -0.95 -1.35 15.15
N LEU A 164 -1.22 -0.07 14.97
CA LEU A 164 -0.17 0.92 14.73
C LEU A 164 0.55 1.21 16.06
N PRO A 165 1.86 1.55 16.02
CA PRO A 165 2.54 2.06 17.19
C PRO A 165 1.88 3.37 17.66
N PRO A 166 2.00 3.73 18.95
CA PRO A 166 1.59 5.04 19.44
C PRO A 166 2.42 6.15 18.77
N ASP A 167 1.81 7.33 18.57
CA ASP A 167 2.43 8.54 18.02
C ASP A 167 3.58 9.10 18.88
#